data_AF-A0A6I5E3F5-F1
#
_entry.id   AF-A0A6I5E3F5-F1
#
_cell.length_a   1.000
_cell.length_b   1.000
_cell.length_c   1.000
_cell.angle_alpha   90.00
_cell.angle_beta   90.00
_cell.angle_gamma   90.00
#
_symmetry.space_group_name_H-M   'P 1'
#
loop_
_entity.id
_entity.type
_entity.pdbx_description
1 polymer ?
#
loop_
_entity_poly.entity_id
_entity_poly.type
_entity_poly.pdbx_seq_one_letter_code
_entity_poly.pdbx_strand_id
1 'polypeptide(L)'
;MELLWQCPRRKTLVDWPEDVDTRLDVLVRAAAAAGEQTSRSQVLAALVTAAEVRPAVISELLHSYRQMQADALEADNTRADLPSVRSPGRTRGRR
;
A
#
# COMPACT_ATOMS: atom_id res chain seq x y z
N MET A 1 -20.76 -7.91 15.69
CA MET A 1 -19.39 -8.41 15.41
C MET A 1 -18.51 -7.21 15.11
N GLU A 2 -17.32 -7.14 15.70
CA GLU A 2 -16.36 -6.05 15.49
C GLU A 2 -15.58 -6.26 14.18
N LEU A 3 -15.41 -5.22 13.37
CA LEU A 3 -14.64 -5.31 12.12
C LEU A 3 -13.16 -5.06 12.41
N LEU A 4 -12.26 -5.84 11.80
CA LEU A 4 -10.80 -5.74 12.05
C LEU A 4 -10.24 -4.33 11.83
N TRP A 5 -10.75 -3.58 10.85
CA TRP A 5 -10.30 -2.21 10.56
C TRP A 5 -10.74 -1.17 11.62
N GLN A 6 -11.63 -1.57 12.54
CA GLN A 6 -12.13 -0.75 13.66
C GLN A 6 -11.41 -1.06 14.99
N CYS A 7 -10.61 -2.13 15.04
CA CYS A 7 -9.88 -2.55 16.23
C CYS A 7 -8.77 -1.55 16.63
N PRO A 8 -8.24 -1.63 17.87
CA PRO A 8 -7.14 -0.78 18.34
C PRO A 8 -5.93 -0.79 17.40
N ARG A 9 -5.48 0.40 16.99
CA ARG A 9 -4.44 0.58 15.98
C ARG A 9 -3.05 0.73 16.62
N ARG A 10 -2.06 0.06 16.03
CA ARG A 10 -0.63 0.31 16.30
C ARG A 10 -0.02 1.06 15.11
N LYS A 11 0.90 1.99 15.40
CA LYS A 11 1.68 2.66 14.35
C LYS A 11 2.86 1.78 13.96
N THR A 12 3.06 1.61 12.65
CA THR A 12 4.23 0.94 12.09
C THR A 12 5.07 1.97 11.36
N LEU A 13 6.39 1.99 11.61
CA LEU A 13 7.36 2.73 10.83
C LEU A 13 8.03 1.74 9.89
N VAL A 14 7.93 1.99 8.58
CA VAL A 14 8.49 1.12 7.52
C VAL A 14 9.44 1.97 6.69
N ASP A 15 10.58 1.37 6.32
CA ASP A 15 11.56 1.94 5.40
C ASP A 15 11.66 1.04 4.16
N TRP A 16 11.55 1.63 2.97
CA TRP A 16 11.54 0.94 1.68
C TRP A 16 11.93 1.91 0.55
N PRO A 17 12.24 1.43 -0.67
CA PRO A 17 12.50 2.28 -1.82
C PRO A 17 11.32 3.21 -2.16
N GLU A 18 11.60 4.41 -2.67
CA GLU A 18 10.58 5.40 -3.05
C GLU A 18 9.56 4.86 -4.08
N ASP A 19 10.01 3.98 -4.99
CA ASP A 19 9.13 3.36 -5.98
C ASP A 19 8.10 2.42 -5.37
N VAL A 20 8.43 1.77 -4.25
CA VAL A 20 7.48 0.95 -3.49
C VAL A 20 6.46 1.86 -2.79
N ASP A 21 6.92 3.01 -2.26
CA ASP A 21 6.04 4.00 -1.64
C ASP A 21 5.03 4.58 -2.65
N THR A 22 5.51 4.90 -3.85
CA THR A 22 4.73 5.39 -4.99
C THR A 22 3.75 4.32 -5.46
N ARG A 23 4.17 3.07 -5.53
CA ARG A 23 3.29 1.95 -5.89
C ARG A 23 2.11 1.84 -4.93
N LEU A 24 2.31 2.09 -3.64
CA LEU A 24 1.21 2.09 -2.66
C LEU A 24 0.19 3.22 -2.95
N ASP A 25 0.61 4.38 -3.43
CA ASP A 25 -0.32 5.45 -3.85
C ASP A 25 -1.12 5.04 -5.10
N VAL A 26 -0.48 4.34 -6.04
CA VAL A 26 -1.19 3.77 -7.21
C VAL A 26 -2.26 2.77 -6.77
N LEU A 27 -1.97 1.93 -5.77
CA LEU A 27 -2.97 1.00 -5.22
C LEU A 27 -4.14 1.71 -4.54
N VAL A 28 -3.89 2.81 -3.83
CA VAL A 28 -4.95 3.67 -3.26
C VAL A 28 -5.80 4.28 -4.38
N ARG A 29 -5.18 4.79 -5.44
CA ARG A 29 -5.89 5.33 -6.61
C ARG A 29 -6.72 4.27 -7.33
N ALA A 30 -6.21 3.04 -7.43
CA ALA A 30 -6.93 1.92 -8.01
C ALA A 30 -8.16 1.54 -7.18
N ALA A 31 -8.04 1.51 -5.85
CA ALA A 31 -9.18 1.31 -4.96
C ALA A 31 -10.22 2.43 -5.11
N ALA A 32 -9.78 3.68 -5.18
CA ALA A 32 -10.68 4.82 -5.41
C ALA A 32 -11.40 4.76 -6.77
N ALA A 33 -10.73 4.29 -7.82
CA ALA A 33 -11.36 4.06 -9.12
C ALA A 33 -12.49 3.02 -9.06
N ALA A 34 -12.38 2.04 -8.16
CA ALA A 34 -13.41 1.05 -7.88
C ALA A 34 -14.52 1.56 -6.93
N GLY A 35 -14.46 2.83 -6.49
CA GLY A 35 -15.44 3.44 -5.57
C GLY A 35 -15.12 3.27 -4.08
N GLU A 36 -13.96 2.68 -3.73
CA GLU A 36 -13.58 2.47 -2.34
C GLU A 36 -12.95 3.73 -1.72
N GLN A 37 -13.50 4.17 -0.58
CA GLN A 37 -12.90 5.23 0.23
C GLN A 37 -11.90 4.63 1.22
N THR A 38 -10.64 4.58 0.83
CA THR A 38 -9.58 3.94 1.62
C THR A 38 -8.36 4.84 1.82
N SER A 39 -7.50 4.46 2.76
CA SER A 39 -6.23 5.12 3.08
C SER A 39 -5.04 4.19 2.81
N ARG A 40 -3.83 4.74 2.70
CA ARG A 40 -2.58 3.95 2.55
C ARG A 40 -2.47 2.85 3.61
N SER A 41 -2.80 3.17 4.86
CA SER A 41 -2.73 2.19 5.96
C SER A 41 -3.78 1.09 5.84
N GLN A 42 -4.98 1.40 5.34
CA GLN A 42 -6.01 0.38 5.07
C GLN A 42 -5.63 -0.51 3.89
N VAL A 43 -5.07 0.04 2.81
CA VAL A 43 -4.54 -0.75 1.68
C VAL A 43 -3.41 -1.67 2.17
N LEU A 44 -2.45 -1.14 2.92
CA LEU A 44 -1.37 -1.95 3.48
C LEU A 44 -1.89 -3.04 4.42
N ALA A 45 -2.85 -2.72 5.30
CA ALA A 45 -3.46 -3.69 6.20
C ALA A 45 -4.22 -4.78 5.42
N ALA A 46 -4.91 -4.42 4.34
CA ALA A 46 -5.59 -5.38 3.47
C ALA A 46 -4.58 -6.31 2.78
N LEU A 47 -3.47 -5.80 2.26
CA LEU A 47 -2.40 -6.61 1.65
C LEU A 47 -1.79 -7.59 2.66
N VAL A 48 -1.48 -7.11 3.87
CA VAL A 48 -0.91 -7.95 4.94
C VAL A 48 -1.91 -9.03 5.38
N THR A 49 -3.20 -8.69 5.45
CA THR A 49 -4.25 -9.63 5.86
C THR A 49 -4.57 -10.65 4.76
N ALA A 50 -4.42 -10.29 3.49
CA ALA A 50 -4.61 -11.17 2.34
C ALA A 50 -3.42 -12.08 2.06
N ALA A 51 -2.23 -11.77 2.59
CA ALA A 51 -1.02 -12.54 2.34
C ALA A 51 -1.14 -13.99 2.86
N GLU A 52 -0.79 -14.96 2.02
CA GLU A 52 -0.82 -16.37 2.40
C GLU A 52 0.35 -16.72 3.33
N VAL A 53 0.05 -17.22 4.52
CA VAL A 53 1.05 -17.54 5.56
C VAL A 53 1.63 -18.95 5.37
N ARG A 54 2.18 -19.22 4.18
CA ARG A 54 2.95 -20.45 3.88
C ARG A 54 4.44 -20.11 3.74
N PRO A 55 5.35 -20.85 4.41
CA PRO A 55 6.78 -20.54 4.36
C PRO A 55 7.36 -20.44 2.94
N ALA A 56 6.97 -21.36 2.04
CA ALA A 56 7.41 -21.36 0.65
C ALA A 56 6.99 -20.09 -0.10
N VAL A 57 5.72 -19.69 0.05
CA VAL A 57 5.16 -18.49 -0.61
C VAL A 57 5.89 -17.22 -0.14
N ILE A 58 6.11 -17.06 1.16
CA ILE A 58 6.82 -15.90 1.69
C ILE A 58 8.28 -15.87 1.22
N SER A 59 8.94 -17.03 1.17
CA SER A 59 10.31 -17.12 0.67
C SER A 59 10.41 -16.72 -0.80
N GLU A 60 9.49 -17.18 -1.64
CA GLU A 60 9.44 -16.84 -3.08
C GLU A 60 9.14 -15.36 -3.30
N LEU A 61 8.21 -14.78 -2.54
CA LEU A 61 7.93 -13.34 -2.58
C LEU A 61 9.17 -12.51 -2.23
N LEU A 62 9.89 -12.89 -1.17
CA LEU A 62 11.11 -12.19 -0.77
C LEU A 62 12.25 -12.36 -1.78
N HIS A 63 12.39 -13.55 -2.37
CA HIS A 63 13.38 -13.80 -3.40
C HIS A 63 13.10 -12.93 -4.63
N SER A 64 11.84 -12.93 -5.09
CA SER A 64 11.40 -12.12 -6.23
C SER A 64 11.66 -10.64 -5.97
N TYR A 65 11.25 -10.11 -4.81
CA TYR A 65 11.49 -8.73 -4.42
C TYR A 65 12.97 -8.34 -4.47
N ARG A 66 13.86 -9.19 -3.95
CA ARG A 66 15.31 -8.94 -3.89
C ARG A 66 16.01 -9.02 -5.26
N GLN A 67 15.38 -9.60 -6.27
CA GLN A 67 15.90 -9.72 -7.62
C GLN A 67 15.28 -8.71 -8.60
N MET A 68 14.34 -7.87 -8.14
CA MET A 68 13.76 -6.82 -8.98
C MET A 68 14.81 -5.77 -9.34
N GLN A 69 14.76 -5.33 -10.60
CA GLN A 69 15.55 -4.19 -11.05
C GLN A 69 14.94 -2.88 -10.54
N ALA A 70 15.77 -1.84 -10.45
CA ALA A 70 15.35 -0.54 -9.90
C ALA A 70 14.18 0.09 -10.68
N ASP A 71 14.10 -0.14 -11.98
CA ASP A 71 13.06 0.37 -12.88
C ASP A 71 11.82 -0.53 -12.98
N ALA A 72 11.80 -1.67 -12.28
CA ALA A 72 10.76 -2.69 -12.44
C ALA A 72 9.33 -2.19 -12.14
N LEU A 73 9.20 -1.11 -11.37
CA LEU A 73 7.91 -0.52 -10.99
C LEU A 73 7.56 0.76 -11.78
N GLU A 74 8.45 1.29 -12.61
CA GLU A 74 8.30 2.61 -13.24
C GLU A 74 7.06 2.71 -14.14
N ALA A 75 6.85 1.71 -14.99
CA ALA A 75 5.71 1.66 -15.91
C ALA A 75 4.36 1.56 -15.15
N ASP A 76 4.33 0.78 -14.07
CA ASP A 76 3.14 0.65 -13.23
C ASP A 76 2.86 1.92 -12.41
N ASN A 77 3.94 2.63 -12.02
CA ASN A 77 3.85 3.84 -11.22
C ASN A 77 3.32 5.05 -12.01
N THR A 78 3.49 5.05 -13.34
CA THR A 78 3.06 6.14 -14.22
C THR A 78 1.62 6.03 -14.71
N ARG A 79 0.78 5.17 -14.10
CA ARG A 79 -0.63 4.99 -14.49
C ARG A 79 -1.45 6.29 -14.45
N ALA A 80 -1.63 6.87 -15.63
CA ALA A 80 -2.39 8.11 -15.87
C ALA A 80 -3.91 7.87 -16.00
N ASP A 81 -4.32 6.62 -16.20
CA ASP A 81 -5.72 6.17 -16.30
C ASP A 81 -6.47 6.23 -14.97
N LEU A 82 -5.76 6.23 -13.84
CA LEU A 82 -6.37 6.24 -12.51
C LEU A 82 -6.72 7.66 -12.04
N PRO A 83 -7.78 7.84 -11.23
CA PRO A 83 -8.12 9.15 -10.69
C PRO A 83 -7.04 9.68 -9.74
N SER A 84 -6.91 11.00 -9.64
CA SER A 84 -6.10 11.63 -8.60
C SER A 84 -6.86 11.56 -7.27
N VAL A 85 -6.34 10.84 -6.29
CA VAL A 85 -6.88 10.84 -4.92
C VAL A 85 -6.26 12.02 -4.17
N ARG A 86 -7.08 12.89 -3.58
CA ARG A 86 -6.58 13.90 -2.65
C ARG A 86 -6.11 13.19 -1.40
N SER A 87 -4.82 13.03 -1.22
CA SER A 87 -4.26 12.72 0.10
C SER A 87 -4.66 13.85 1.03
N PRO A 88 -5.43 13.59 2.11
CA PRO A 88 -5.62 14.60 3.14
C PRO A 88 -4.22 14.91 3.67
N GLY A 89 -3.70 16.08 3.30
CA GLY A 89 -2.37 16.50 3.74
C GLY A 89 -2.28 16.42 5.25
N ARG A 90 -1.05 16.35 5.78
CA ARG A 90 -0.78 16.43 7.21
C ARG A 90 -1.47 17.67 7.78
N THR A 91 -2.67 17.52 8.34
CA THR A 91 -3.28 18.56 9.16
C THR A 91 -2.41 18.66 10.40
N ARG A 92 -1.41 19.53 10.37
CA ARG A 92 -0.73 20.01 11.57
C ARG A 92 -1.81 20.74 12.37
N GLY A 93 -2.45 20.02 13.27
CA GLY A 93 -3.18 20.61 14.39
C GLY A 93 -2.22 21.56 15.08
N ARG A 94 -2.47 22.86 14.90
CA ARG A 94 -1.68 23.95 15.42
C ARG A 94 -2.19 24.25 16.83
N ARG A 95 -1.37 23.91 17.82
CA ARG A 95 -1.43 24.27 19.25
C ARG A 95 -2.62 23.76 20.06
#